data_AF-R6E238-F1
#
_entry.id   AF-R6E238-F1
#
_cell.length_a   1.000
_cell.length_b   1.000
_cell.length_c   1.000
_cell.angle_alpha   90.00
_cell.angle_beta   90.00
_cell.angle_gamma   90.00
#
_symmetry.space_group_name_H-M   'P 1'
#
loop_
_entity.id
_entity.type
_entity.pdbx_description
1 polymer ?
#
loop_
_entity_poly.entity_id
_entity_poly.type
_entity_poly.pdbx_seq_one_letter_code
_entity_poly.pdbx_strand_id
1 'polypeptide(L)'
;MHYKKEENETITMIGKSSIIPQTAEEITEEKYNEIMATIQNKPDDTLETAYYLSAETETYAARNTTHDEKVDWYASAVINEQMTLDQVPGEFREEVKAKLPQSETEKYTLDEAAAIIASEVASDE
;
A
#
# COMPACT_ATOMS: atom_id res chain seq x y z
N MET A 1 29.09 -8.52 6.65
CA MET A 1 29.30 -7.35 5.77
C MET A 1 28.00 -6.58 5.69
N HIS A 2 28.06 -5.26 5.48
CA HIS A 2 26.90 -4.40 5.30
C HIS A 2 26.75 -4.04 3.82
N TYR A 3 25.53 -3.83 3.34
CA TYR A 3 25.31 -3.45 1.95
C TYR A 3 24.12 -2.53 1.78
N LYS A 4 24.10 -1.81 0.66
CA LYS A 4 22.94 -1.09 0.12
C LYS A 4 22.60 -1.58 -1.28
N LYS A 5 21.33 -1.46 -1.67
CA LYS A 5 20.86 -1.65 -3.04
C LYS A 5 20.24 -0.36 -3.52
N GLU A 6 20.54 -0.05 -4.77
CA GLU A 6 20.12 1.17 -5.43
C GLU A 6 19.40 0.80 -6.72
N GLU A 7 18.26 1.44 -6.96
CA GLU A 7 17.52 1.34 -8.21
C GLU A 7 17.08 2.75 -8.61
N ASN A 8 17.39 3.17 -9.84
CA ASN A 8 17.03 4.49 -10.36
C ASN A 8 17.34 5.63 -9.37
N GLU A 9 18.60 5.69 -8.89
CA GLU A 9 19.09 6.73 -7.96
C GLU A 9 18.40 6.74 -6.58
N THR A 10 17.65 5.68 -6.25
CA THR A 10 16.96 5.51 -4.97
C THR A 10 17.54 4.33 -4.21
N ILE A 11 17.84 4.50 -2.93
CA ILE A 11 18.18 3.39 -2.04
C ILE A 11 16.88 2.63 -1.73
N THR A 12 16.77 1.41 -2.27
CA THR A 12 15.60 0.54 -2.09
C THR A 12 15.76 -0.43 -0.93
N MET A 13 17.00 -0.71 -0.51
CA MET A 13 17.29 -1.64 0.58
C MET A 13 18.65 -1.37 1.21
N ILE A 14 18.75 -1.53 2.53
CA ILE A 14 20.02 -1.73 3.24
C ILE A 14 19.94 -2.99 4.09
N GLY A 15 21.06 -3.69 4.26
CA GLY A 15 21.06 -4.96 4.99
C GLY A 15 22.43 -5.43 5.46
N LYS A 16 22.39 -6.54 6.21
CA LYS A 16 23.57 -7.27 6.66
C LYS A 16 23.57 -8.64 6.01
N SER A 17 24.71 -9.08 5.49
CA SER A 17 24.86 -10.42 4.92
C SER A 17 26.28 -10.96 5.08
N SER A 18 26.38 -12.28 5.11
CA SER A 18 27.65 -13.01 5.01
C SER A 18 28.15 -13.10 3.56
N ILE A 19 27.27 -12.88 2.57
CA ILE A 19 27.59 -12.82 1.14
C ILE A 19 26.80 -11.66 0.54
N ILE A 20 27.48 -10.66 0.00
CA ILE A 20 26.80 -9.49 -0.59
C ILE A 20 26.16 -9.89 -1.93
N PRO A 21 24.87 -9.57 -2.18
CA PRO A 21 24.24 -9.78 -3.47
C PRO A 21 25.01 -9.05 -4.58
N GLN A 22 25.09 -9.62 -5.79
CA GLN A 22 25.78 -8.97 -6.92
C GLN A 22 25.13 -7.64 -7.35
N THR A 23 23.86 -7.45 -7.02
CA THR A 23 23.11 -6.22 -7.29
C THR A 23 23.22 -5.19 -6.15
N ALA A 24 24.09 -5.44 -5.17
CA ALA A 24 24.27 -4.60 -4.00
C ALA A 24 25.70 -4.08 -3.91
N GLU A 25 25.85 -2.89 -3.35
CA GLU A 25 27.12 -2.28 -3.01
C GLU A 25 27.48 -2.60 -1.55
N GLU A 26 28.69 -3.10 -1.30
CA GLU A 26 29.20 -3.26 0.06
C GLU A 26 29.51 -1.90 0.67
N ILE A 27 29.05 -1.67 1.90
CA ILE A 27 29.24 -0.42 2.64
C ILE A 27 29.88 -0.69 4.00
N THR A 28 30.50 0.33 4.60
CA THR A 28 31.04 0.24 5.96
C THR A 28 29.90 0.17 6.99
N GLU A 29 30.24 -0.28 8.21
CA GLU A 29 29.28 -0.28 9.32
C GLU A 29 28.87 1.15 9.73
N GLU A 30 29.79 2.10 9.70
CA GLU A 30 29.51 3.52 9.94
C GLU A 30 28.45 4.03 8.96
N LYS A 31 28.66 3.81 7.66
CA LYS A 31 27.73 4.20 6.61
C LYS A 31 26.36 3.53 6.75
N TYR A 32 26.35 2.23 7.07
CA TYR A 32 25.11 1.52 7.35
C TYR A 32 24.32 2.17 8.50
N ASN A 33 24.99 2.55 9.58
CA ASN A 33 24.34 3.18 10.73
C ASN A 33 23.83 4.60 10.41
N GLU A 34 24.58 5.39 9.63
CA GLU A 34 24.15 6.71 9.14
C GLU A 34 22.87 6.63 8.30
N ILE A 35 22.85 5.72 7.31
CA ILE A 35 21.67 5.52 6.45
C ILE A 35 20.50 4.98 7.28
N MET A 36 20.74 4.07 8.23
CA MET A 36 19.70 3.56 9.12
C MET A 36 19.09 4.66 10.00
N ALA A 37 19.91 5.56 10.53
CA ALA A 37 19.43 6.70 11.30
C ALA A 37 18.57 7.63 10.43
N THR A 38 18.95 7.83 9.17
CA THR A 38 18.13 8.58 8.22
C THR A 38 16.79 7.88 7.98
N ILE A 39 16.78 6.57 7.73
CA ILE A 39 15.56 5.79 7.50
C ILE A 39 14.59 5.91 8.68
N GLN A 40 15.10 5.86 9.91
CA GLN A 40 14.29 6.01 11.13
C GLN A 40 13.62 7.39 11.26
N ASN A 41 14.16 8.41 10.60
CA ASN A 41 13.64 9.77 10.58
C ASN A 41 12.93 10.10 9.25
N LYS A 42 12.31 9.09 8.62
CA LYS A 42 11.53 9.29 7.39
C LYS A 42 10.41 10.32 7.63
N PRO A 43 10.33 11.38 6.81
CA PRO A 43 9.17 12.26 6.84
C PRO A 43 7.90 11.51 6.42
N ASP A 44 6.77 11.86 7.02
CA ASP A 44 5.48 11.30 6.62
C ASP A 44 5.15 11.71 5.18
N ASP A 45 4.71 10.73 4.38
CA ASP A 45 4.21 11.01 3.05
C ASP A 45 2.84 11.69 3.16
N THR A 46 2.57 12.61 2.24
CA THR A 46 1.31 13.34 2.14
C THR A 46 0.65 13.04 0.80
N LEU A 47 -0.58 13.51 0.62
CA LEU A 47 -1.29 13.38 -0.64
C LEU A 47 -0.50 13.99 -1.83
N GLU A 48 0.26 15.06 -1.62
CA GLU A 48 0.94 15.79 -2.69
C GLU A 48 2.45 15.52 -2.75
N THR A 49 3.03 15.02 -1.66
CA THR A 49 4.48 14.86 -1.54
C THR A 49 4.83 13.50 -0.95
N ALA A 50 5.60 12.74 -1.70
CA ALA A 50 6.24 11.50 -1.25
C ALA A 50 7.74 11.72 -1.08
N TYR A 51 8.34 10.96 -0.16
CA TYR A 51 9.77 11.00 0.10
C TYR A 51 10.44 9.69 -0.29
N TYR A 52 11.53 9.80 -1.04
CA TYR A 52 12.39 8.66 -1.39
C TYR A 52 13.80 8.91 -0.86
N LEU A 53 14.51 7.84 -0.52
CA LEU A 53 15.88 7.93 -0.01
C LEU A 53 16.85 8.00 -1.19
N SER A 54 17.46 9.17 -1.39
CA SER A 54 18.40 9.39 -2.50
C SER A 54 19.66 8.55 -2.34
N ALA A 55 20.11 7.89 -3.41
CA ALA A 55 21.39 7.21 -3.45
C ALA A 55 22.59 8.18 -3.46
N GLU A 56 22.41 9.37 -4.05
CA GLU A 56 23.47 10.37 -4.16
C GLU A 56 23.74 11.07 -2.82
N THR A 57 22.68 11.47 -2.12
CA THR A 57 22.79 12.27 -0.90
C THR A 57 22.56 11.46 0.37
N GLU A 58 22.03 10.24 0.25
CA GLU A 58 21.67 9.36 1.36
C GLU A 58 20.69 10.00 2.36
N THR A 59 19.92 10.97 1.87
CA THR A 59 18.88 11.69 2.59
C THR A 59 17.55 11.61 1.84
N TYR A 60 16.45 11.90 2.54
CA TYR A 60 15.14 11.95 1.91
C TYR A 60 15.02 13.16 0.97
N ALA A 61 14.66 12.88 -0.27
CA ALA A 61 14.29 13.87 -1.27
C ALA A 61 12.78 13.86 -1.48
N ALA A 62 12.18 15.04 -1.53
CA ALA A 62 10.76 15.21 -1.80
C ALA A 62 10.49 15.09 -3.30
N ARG A 63 9.40 14.41 -3.66
CA ARG A 63 8.84 14.42 -5.00
C ARG A 63 7.34 14.55 -4.96
N ASN A 64 6.76 15.02 -6.06
CA ASN A 64 5.32 14.99 -6.20
C ASN A 64 4.83 13.54 -6.27
N THR A 65 3.69 13.30 -5.65
CA THR A 65 2.96 12.04 -5.80
C THR A 65 2.41 11.93 -7.22
N THR A 66 2.46 10.72 -7.74
CA THR A 66 1.84 10.37 -9.01
C THR A 66 0.33 10.21 -8.86
N HIS A 67 -0.39 10.18 -9.98
CA HIS A 67 -1.83 9.93 -10.00
C HIS A 67 -2.18 8.62 -9.28
N ASP A 68 -1.50 7.53 -9.63
CA ASP A 68 -1.74 6.20 -9.06
C ASP A 68 -1.53 6.18 -7.54
N GLU A 69 -0.48 6.86 -7.05
CA GLU A 69 -0.22 6.97 -5.61
C GLU A 69 -1.32 7.75 -4.88
N LYS A 70 -1.87 8.80 -5.51
CA LYS A 70 -3.02 9.52 -4.95
C LYS A 70 -4.25 8.64 -4.88
N VAL A 71 -4.51 7.84 -5.92
CA VAL A 71 -5.60 6.85 -5.92
C VAL A 71 -5.42 5.86 -4.77
N ASP A 72 -4.21 5.32 -4.58
CA ASP A 72 -3.92 4.37 -3.49
C ASP A 72 -4.06 5.01 -2.10
N TRP A 73 -3.63 6.28 -1.97
CA TRP A 73 -3.81 7.06 -0.75
C TRP A 73 -5.31 7.23 -0.41
N TYR A 74 -6.12 7.64 -1.38
CA TYR A 74 -7.57 7.81 -1.19
C TYR A 74 -8.27 6.48 -0.91
N ALA A 75 -7.92 5.41 -1.63
CA ALA A 75 -8.46 4.07 -1.37
C ALA A 75 -8.15 3.63 0.06
N SER A 76 -6.91 3.82 0.52
CA SER A 76 -6.52 3.52 1.90
C SER A 76 -7.28 4.36 2.91
N ALA A 77 -7.47 5.66 2.66
CA ALA A 77 -8.23 6.53 3.55
C ALA A 77 -9.71 6.12 3.66
N VAL A 78 -10.32 5.67 2.56
CA VAL A 78 -11.69 5.14 2.56
C VAL A 78 -11.79 3.79 3.28
N ILE A 79 -10.84 2.88 3.03
CA ILE A 79 -10.79 1.56 3.68
C ILE A 79 -10.62 1.69 5.20
N ASN A 80 -9.80 2.65 5.64
CA ASN A 80 -9.56 2.90 7.08
C ASN A 80 -10.62 3.83 7.70
N GLU A 81 -11.74 4.08 7.01
CA GLU A 81 -12.86 4.93 7.48
C GLU A 81 -12.44 6.36 7.87
N GLN A 82 -11.28 6.83 7.39
CA GLN A 82 -10.81 8.19 7.62
C GLN A 82 -11.54 9.20 6.73
N MET A 83 -12.11 8.73 5.62
CA MET A 83 -12.98 9.50 4.74
C MET A 83 -14.00 8.61 4.03
N THR A 84 -15.05 9.21 3.48
CA THR A 84 -16.01 8.50 2.61
C THR A 84 -15.68 8.69 1.13
N LEU A 85 -16.19 7.80 0.28
CA LEU A 85 -16.01 7.89 -1.18
C LEU A 85 -16.52 9.22 -1.76
N ASP A 86 -17.53 9.84 -1.13
CA ASP A 86 -18.05 11.14 -1.54
C ASP A 86 -17.10 12.31 -1.28
N GLN A 87 -16.14 12.15 -0.37
CA GLN A 87 -15.10 13.14 -0.09
C GLN A 87 -13.91 13.02 -1.05
N VAL A 88 -13.85 11.95 -1.84
CA VAL A 88 -12.82 11.77 -2.87
C VAL A 88 -13.12 12.70 -4.06
N PRO A 89 -12.12 13.46 -4.56
CA PRO A 89 -12.30 14.29 -5.75
C PRO A 89 -12.76 13.47 -6.95
N GLY A 90 -13.62 14.07 -7.78
CA GLY A 90 -14.27 13.36 -8.88
C GLY A 90 -13.30 12.71 -9.88
N GLU A 91 -12.11 13.28 -10.06
CA GLU A 91 -11.08 12.74 -10.95
C GLU A 91 -10.50 11.40 -10.49
N PHE A 92 -10.51 11.10 -9.19
CA PHE A 92 -9.97 9.85 -8.62
C PHE A 92 -11.08 8.86 -8.23
N ARG A 93 -12.33 9.31 -8.12
CA ARG A 93 -13.42 8.56 -7.46
C ARG A 93 -13.67 7.17 -8.05
N GLU A 94 -13.75 7.05 -9.37
CA GLU A 94 -14.02 5.77 -10.02
C GLU A 94 -12.87 4.77 -9.86
N GLU A 95 -11.63 5.25 -9.92
CA GLU A 95 -10.44 4.43 -9.73
C GLU A 95 -10.31 3.99 -8.27
N VAL A 96 -10.58 4.89 -7.32
CA VAL A 96 -10.63 4.57 -5.90
C VAL A 96 -11.69 3.50 -5.63
N LYS A 97 -12.91 3.69 -6.15
CA LYS A 97 -14.00 2.72 -6.02
C LYS A 97 -13.64 1.34 -6.56
N ALA A 98 -12.89 1.27 -7.67
CA ALA A 98 -12.42 0.02 -8.24
C ALA A 98 -11.39 -0.72 -7.37
N LYS A 99 -10.62 0.01 -6.55
CA LYS A 99 -9.62 -0.55 -5.62
C LYS A 99 -10.17 -0.92 -4.24
N LEU A 100 -11.35 -0.43 -3.88
CA LEU A 100 -11.97 -0.81 -2.61
C LEU A 100 -12.25 -2.32 -2.60
N PRO A 101 -12.10 -3.00 -1.44
CA PRO A 101 -12.55 -4.38 -1.32
C PRO A 101 -14.03 -4.41 -1.70
N GLN A 102 -14.36 -5.17 -2.75
CA GLN A 102 -15.75 -5.42 -3.06
C GLN A 102 -16.33 -6.12 -1.85
N SER A 103 -17.20 -5.43 -1.09
CA SER A 103 -18.07 -6.11 -0.15
C SER A 103 -18.68 -7.25 -0.93
N GLU A 104 -18.44 -8.50 -0.49
CA GLU A 104 -19.11 -9.65 -1.06
C GLU A 104 -20.60 -9.30 -1.08
N THR A 105 -21.13 -9.04 -2.26
CA THR A 105 -22.57 -8.92 -2.47
C THR A 105 -23.17 -10.12 -1.78
N GLU A 106 -23.98 -9.87 -0.74
CA GLU A 106 -24.72 -10.86 0.03
C GLU A 106 -25.27 -11.94 -0.93
N LYS A 107 -24.56 -13.07 -1.03
CA LYS A 107 -25.11 -14.24 -1.68
C LYS A 107 -26.06 -14.87 -0.68
N TYR A 108 -27.34 -14.83 -1.04
CA TYR A 108 -28.51 -15.43 -0.39
C TYR A 108 -29.18 -14.56 0.67
N THR A 109 -30.15 -13.76 0.23
CA THR A 109 -31.29 -13.38 1.06
C THR A 109 -31.95 -14.65 1.61
N LEU A 110 -32.16 -14.71 2.93
CA LEU A 110 -32.88 -15.77 3.65
C LEU A 110 -34.23 -16.18 3.01
N ASP A 111 -34.80 -15.33 2.16
CA ASP A 111 -36.06 -15.59 1.45
C ASP A 111 -36.01 -16.77 0.47
N GLU A 112 -34.85 -17.15 -0.07
CA GLU A 112 -34.76 -18.35 -0.93
C GLU A 112 -34.78 -19.67 -0.13
N ALA A 113 -34.40 -19.65 1.15
CA ALA A 113 -34.48 -20.84 2.01
C ALA A 113 -35.93 -21.16 2.44
N ALA A 114 -36.81 -20.15 2.49
CA ALA A 114 -38.21 -20.32 2.88
C ALA A 114 -39.06 -21.02 1.80
N ALA A 115 -38.68 -20.93 0.52
CA ALA A 115 -39.41 -21.58 -0.58
C ALA A 115 -39.26 -23.12 -0.60
N ILE A 116 -38.16 -23.65 -0.05
CA ILE A 116 -37.90 -25.10 -0.03
C ILE A 116 -38.73 -25.79 1.06
N ILE A 117 -38.90 -25.17 2.24
CA ILE A 117 -39.66 -25.77 3.35
C ILE A 117 -41.16 -25.83 3.06
N ALA A 118 -41.71 -24.87 2.30
CA ALA A 118 -43.13 -24.85 1.94
C ALA A 118 -43.54 -25.96 0.95
N SER A 119 -42.59 -26.55 0.21
CA SER A 119 -42.88 -27.64 -0.75
C SER A 119 -42.94 -29.03 -0.09
N GLU A 120 -42.32 -29.20 1.08
CA GLU A 120 -42.28 -30.50 1.79
C GLU A 120 -43.54 -30.74 2.66
N VAL A 121 -44.26 -29.68 3.06
CA VAL A 121 -45.49 -29.79 3.87
C VAL A 121 -46.74 -30.10 3.02
N ALA A 122 -46.70 -29.87 1.70
CA ALA A 122 -47.84 -30.09 0.80
C ALA A 122 -47.87 -31.48 0.14
N SER A 123 -46.90 -32.35 0.43
CA SER A 123 -46.80 -33.69 -0.17
C SER A 123 -47.15 -34.83 0.80
N ASP A 124 -47.61 -34.51 2.02
CA ASP A 124 -48.02 -35.46 3.07
C ASP A 124 -49.51 -35.30 3.45
N GLU A 125 -50.40 -35.26 2.44
CA GLU A 125 -51.84 -35.59 2.57
C GLU A 125 -52.24 -36.73 1.62
#